data_AF-A0A2N0ZPC2-F1
#
_entry.id   AF-A0A2N0ZPC2-F1
#
_cell.length_a   1.000
_cell.length_b   1.000
_cell.length_c   1.000
_cell.angle_alpha   90.00
_cell.angle_beta   90.00
_cell.angle_gamma   90.00
#
_symmetry.space_group_name_H-M   'P 1'
#
loop_
_entity.id
_entity.type
_entity.pdbx_description
1 polymer ?
#
loop_
_entity_poly.entity_id
_entity_poly.type
_entity_poly.pdbx_seq_one_letter_code
_entity_poly.pdbx_strand_id
1 'polypeptide(L)'
;MHTTKMLTLSLLIASLTACVSQPTNEDTLTDADLIQAAKQKESAPTEGAQQWVIGYHHGTAVVKSFQCADLCPQNTLRVIYYDVPDVESCARIGGVSKQILVPIAITVAPRPFCFPKAIADNWEGYLK
;
A
#
# COMPACT_ATOMS: atom_id res chain seq x y z
N MET A 1 -28.10 70.16 0.64
CA MET A 1 -27.16 69.08 0.30
C MET A 1 -26.20 68.92 1.47
N HIS A 2 -26.40 67.90 2.31
CA HIS A 2 -25.51 67.59 3.43
C HIS A 2 -25.19 66.08 3.44
N THR A 3 -23.89 65.82 3.56
CA THR A 3 -23.12 64.57 3.60
C THR A 3 -23.33 63.72 4.86
N THR A 4 -23.38 62.39 4.73
CA THR A 4 -22.85 61.41 5.73
C THR A 4 -22.76 60.01 5.07
N LYS A 5 -21.62 59.58 4.51
CA LYS A 5 -20.48 58.86 5.11
C LYS A 5 -20.81 57.52 5.80
N MET A 6 -20.44 56.44 5.10
CA MET A 6 -20.02 55.08 5.48
C MET A 6 -20.21 54.63 6.93
N LEU A 7 -20.87 53.48 7.10
CA LEU A 7 -20.64 52.56 8.22
C LEU A 7 -20.20 51.20 7.66
N THR A 8 -18.89 50.95 7.69
CA THR A 8 -18.26 49.65 7.41
C THR A 8 -18.31 48.79 8.67
N LEU A 9 -19.12 47.74 8.67
CA LEU A 9 -19.19 46.76 9.76
C LEU A 9 -18.12 45.68 9.51
N SER A 10 -17.03 45.73 10.29
CA SER A 10 -15.95 44.73 10.24
C SER A 10 -16.34 43.51 11.06
N LEU A 11 -16.43 42.35 10.40
CA LEU A 11 -16.69 41.05 11.02
C LEU A 11 -15.34 40.36 11.31
N LEU A 12 -14.89 40.38 12.57
CA LEU A 12 -13.71 39.61 13.02
C LEU A 12 -14.14 38.18 13.36
N ILE A 13 -13.84 37.24 12.46
CA ILE A 13 -14.01 35.80 12.72
C ILE A 13 -12.65 35.27 13.20
N ALA A 14 -12.55 34.97 14.50
CA ALA A 14 -11.39 34.30 15.08
C ALA A 14 -11.42 32.81 14.69
N SER A 15 -10.65 32.42 13.68
CA SER A 15 -10.46 31.03 13.28
C SER A 15 -9.54 30.32 14.26
N LEU A 16 -10.10 29.44 15.11
CA LEU A 16 -9.35 28.47 15.90
C LEU A 16 -8.74 27.42 14.96
N THR A 17 -7.45 27.54 14.64
CA THR A 17 -6.67 26.45 14.06
C THR A 17 -6.37 25.42 15.15
N ALA A 18 -7.30 24.50 15.37
CA ALA A 18 -6.99 23.26 16.07
C ALA A 18 -6.02 22.47 15.17
N CYS A 19 -4.78 22.32 15.62
CA CYS A 19 -3.82 21.41 15.01
C CYS A 19 -4.34 19.98 15.18
N VAL A 20 -5.12 19.51 14.21
CA VAL A 20 -5.48 18.10 14.10
C VAL A 20 -4.21 17.39 13.59
N SER A 21 -3.45 16.80 14.52
CA SER A 21 -2.41 15.85 14.14
C SER A 21 -3.09 14.67 13.46
N GLN A 22 -2.93 14.54 12.15
CA GLN A 22 -3.41 13.36 11.45
C GLN A 22 -2.71 12.13 12.05
N PRO A 23 -3.42 11.01 12.27
CA PRO A 23 -2.77 9.78 12.70
C PRO A 23 -1.76 9.39 11.61
N THR A 24 -0.48 9.57 11.91
CA THR A 24 0.61 9.00 11.12
C THR A 24 0.61 7.52 11.44
N ASN A 25 0.39 6.66 10.45
CA ASN A 25 0.63 5.23 10.65
C ASN A 25 2.11 5.08 11.01
N GLU A 26 2.40 4.73 12.26
CA GLU A 26 3.76 4.51 12.71
C GLU A 26 4.33 3.28 12.00
N ASP A 27 5.61 3.34 11.64
CA ASP A 27 6.30 2.22 10.99
C ASP A 27 6.39 1.05 11.95
N THR A 28 5.82 -0.08 11.53
CA THR A 28 5.82 -1.33 12.30
C THR A 28 6.69 -2.41 11.67
N LEU A 29 7.18 -2.17 10.45
CA LEU A 29 8.02 -3.10 9.69
C LEU A 29 9.31 -2.38 9.30
N THR A 30 10.42 -3.08 9.41
CA THR A 30 11.71 -2.67 8.86
C THR A 30 11.97 -3.32 7.50
N ASP A 31 12.95 -2.83 6.74
CA ASP A 31 13.43 -3.50 5.52
C ASP A 31 13.83 -4.96 5.79
N ALA A 32 14.43 -5.25 6.95
CA ALA A 32 14.81 -6.60 7.33
C ALA A 32 13.59 -7.51 7.53
N ASP A 33 12.52 -6.99 8.15
CA ASP A 33 11.25 -7.72 8.33
C ASP A 33 10.61 -8.03 6.97
N LEU A 34 10.64 -7.07 6.04
CA LEU A 34 10.11 -7.26 4.69
C LEU A 34 10.88 -8.33 3.91
N ILE A 35 12.21 -8.30 3.98
CA ILE A 35 13.06 -9.33 3.34
C ILE A 35 12.78 -10.71 3.97
N GLN A 36 12.62 -10.77 5.29
CA GLN A 36 12.34 -12.02 5.98
C GLN A 36 10.95 -12.57 5.61
N ALA A 37 9.92 -11.71 5.59
CA ALA A 37 8.56 -12.08 5.18
C ALA A 37 8.52 -12.54 3.71
N ALA A 38 9.30 -11.91 2.84
CA ALA A 38 9.46 -12.31 1.44
C ALA A 38 10.06 -13.73 1.31
N LYS A 39 11.05 -14.08 2.14
CA LYS A 39 11.72 -15.39 2.13
C LYS A 39 10.93 -16.51 2.79
N GLN A 40 10.04 -16.18 3.71
CA GLN A 40 9.31 -17.17 4.48
C GLN A 40 8.43 -18.04 3.58
N LYS A 41 8.48 -19.36 3.77
CA LYS A 41 7.51 -20.27 3.15
C LYS A 41 6.29 -20.34 4.06
N GLU A 42 5.13 -20.15 3.46
CA GLU A 42 3.84 -20.21 4.13
C GLU A 42 2.91 -21.06 3.28
N SER A 43 2.16 -21.94 3.92
CA SER A 43 1.16 -22.75 3.24
C SER A 43 0.09 -21.83 2.64
N ALA A 44 -0.20 -22.01 1.36
CA ALA A 44 -1.30 -21.31 0.73
C ALA A 44 -2.64 -21.70 1.40
N PRO A 45 -3.59 -20.74 1.49
CA PRO A 45 -4.92 -21.03 2.02
C PRO A 45 -5.64 -22.06 1.15
N THR A 46 -6.49 -22.87 1.77
CA THR A 46 -7.33 -23.86 1.07
C THR A 46 -8.56 -23.24 0.42
N GLU A 47 -8.94 -22.03 0.85
CA GLU A 47 -10.15 -21.35 0.42
C GLU A 47 -9.83 -20.01 -0.25
N GLY A 48 -9.85 -20.03 -1.58
CA GLY A 48 -9.86 -18.83 -2.42
C GLY A 48 -8.66 -17.88 -2.24
N ALA A 49 -8.80 -16.69 -2.83
CA ALA A 49 -7.84 -15.61 -2.66
C ALA A 49 -8.06 -14.92 -1.31
N GLN A 50 -6.96 -14.55 -0.65
CA GLN A 50 -6.99 -13.87 0.65
C GLN A 50 -5.98 -12.73 0.66
N GLN A 51 -6.25 -11.65 1.39
CA GLN A 51 -5.29 -10.57 1.59
C GLN A 51 -5.51 -9.87 2.93
N TRP A 52 -4.45 -9.38 3.53
CA TRP A 52 -4.49 -8.58 4.75
C TRP A 52 -3.25 -7.71 4.90
N VAL A 53 -3.38 -6.63 5.66
CA VAL A 53 -2.26 -5.77 6.03
C VAL A 53 -1.41 -6.49 7.08
N ILE A 54 -0.09 -6.56 6.85
CA ILE A 54 0.87 -7.17 7.77
C ILE A 54 1.66 -6.14 8.59
N GLY A 55 1.49 -4.85 8.29
CA GLY A 55 2.10 -3.74 9.00
C GLY A 55 2.27 -2.51 8.10
N TYR A 56 3.05 -1.54 8.58
CA TYR A 56 3.37 -0.32 7.86
C TYR A 56 4.89 -0.17 7.70
N HIS A 57 5.32 0.28 6.53
CA HIS A 57 6.70 0.60 6.23
C HIS A 57 6.75 1.91 5.44
N HIS A 58 7.52 2.87 5.94
CA HIS A 58 7.54 4.26 5.49
C HIS A 58 6.13 4.88 5.41
N GLY A 59 5.31 4.66 6.43
CA GLY A 59 3.94 5.15 6.56
C GLY A 59 2.93 4.52 5.60
N THR A 60 3.37 3.55 4.78
CA THR A 60 2.53 2.88 3.78
C THR A 60 2.16 1.49 4.24
N ALA A 61 0.88 1.13 4.13
CA ALA A 61 0.43 -0.21 4.49
C ALA A 61 1.07 -1.26 3.58
N VAL A 62 1.55 -2.34 4.17
CA VAL A 62 2.11 -3.48 3.46
C VAL A 62 1.09 -4.60 3.51
N VAL A 63 0.64 -5.06 2.34
CA VAL A 63 -0.34 -6.12 2.18
C VAL A 63 0.36 -7.41 1.83
N LYS A 64 -0.01 -8.50 2.51
CA LYS A 64 0.26 -9.87 2.08
C LYS A 64 -1.00 -10.42 1.45
N SER A 65 -0.88 -10.96 0.25
CA SER A 65 -1.97 -11.52 -0.52
C SER A 65 -1.62 -12.88 -1.09
N PHE A 66 -2.54 -13.82 -0.97
CA PHE A 66 -2.56 -15.06 -1.72
C PHE A 66 -3.49 -14.88 -2.91
N GLN A 67 -2.90 -14.79 -4.10
CA GLN A 67 -3.59 -14.78 -5.37
C GLN A 67 -3.87 -16.23 -5.75
N CYS A 68 -5.13 -16.63 -5.78
CA CYS A 68 -5.52 -17.98 -6.16
C CYS A 68 -6.47 -17.97 -7.37
N ALA A 69 -6.34 -18.98 -8.22
CA ALA A 69 -7.27 -19.28 -9.30
C ALA A 69 -8.18 -20.47 -8.93
N ASP A 70 -8.64 -21.25 -9.92
CA ASP A 70 -9.65 -22.30 -9.75
C ASP A 70 -9.21 -23.46 -8.82
N LEU A 71 -7.91 -23.63 -8.61
CA LEU A 71 -7.32 -24.75 -7.85
C LEU A 71 -6.41 -24.23 -6.73
N CYS A 72 -6.98 -23.91 -5.56
CA CYS A 72 -6.22 -23.67 -4.34
C CYS A 72 -5.99 -25.00 -3.59
N PRO A 73 -4.82 -25.24 -2.99
CA PRO A 73 -3.64 -24.37 -2.91
C PRO A 73 -2.61 -24.54 -4.05
N GLN A 74 -2.90 -25.38 -5.05
CA GLN A 74 -1.89 -25.79 -6.06
C GLN A 74 -1.52 -24.67 -7.03
N ASN A 75 -2.45 -23.77 -7.33
CA ASN A 75 -2.26 -22.63 -8.24
C ASN A 75 -2.43 -21.31 -7.47
N THR A 76 -1.60 -21.14 -6.44
CA THR A 76 -1.60 -19.95 -5.58
C THR A 76 -0.24 -19.25 -5.63
N LEU A 77 -0.29 -17.93 -5.79
CA LEU A 77 0.87 -17.06 -5.71
C LEU A 77 0.76 -16.17 -4.46
N ARG A 78 1.78 -16.18 -3.61
CA ARG A 78 1.89 -15.24 -2.49
C ARG A 78 2.60 -13.96 -2.94
N VAL A 79 2.02 -12.81 -2.60
CA VAL A 79 2.55 -11.48 -2.95
C VAL A 79 2.49 -10.56 -1.73
N ILE A 80 3.60 -9.93 -1.37
CA ILE A 80 3.76 -8.83 -0.43
C ILE A 80 4.03 -7.55 -1.21
N TYR A 81 3.20 -6.53 -1.04
CA TYR A 81 3.27 -5.26 -1.79
C TYR A 81 2.75 -4.09 -0.94
N TYR A 82 3.05 -2.87 -1.33
CA TYR A 82 2.47 -1.67 -0.73
C TYR A 82 1.04 -1.45 -1.22
N ASP A 83 0.13 -1.18 -0.28
CA ASP A 83 -1.22 -0.74 -0.60
C ASP A 83 -1.20 0.72 -1.02
N VAL A 84 -1.28 0.94 -2.34
CA VAL A 84 -1.30 2.27 -2.95
C VAL A 84 -2.51 2.38 -3.87
N PRO A 85 -3.13 3.57 -3.97
CA PRO A 85 -4.33 3.77 -4.79
C PRO A 85 -4.06 3.53 -6.28
N ASP A 86 -2.84 3.81 -6.73
CA ASP A 86 -2.39 3.59 -8.09
C ASP A 86 -0.92 3.18 -8.11
N VAL A 87 -0.52 2.30 -9.04
CA VAL A 87 0.86 1.82 -9.12
C VAL A 87 1.84 2.90 -9.63
N GLU A 88 1.34 3.95 -10.29
CA GLU A 88 2.15 5.08 -10.75
C GLU A 88 2.69 5.91 -9.57
N SER A 89 1.97 5.90 -8.44
CA SER A 89 2.38 6.51 -7.19
C SER A 89 3.51 5.76 -6.49
N CYS A 90 3.82 4.54 -6.93
CA CYS A 90 4.76 3.64 -6.27
C CYS A 90 6.15 4.26 -6.06
N ALA A 91 6.68 4.95 -7.09
CA ALA A 91 7.99 5.59 -7.00
C ALA A 91 8.01 6.75 -5.98
N ARG A 92 6.88 7.45 -5.79
CA ARG A 92 6.78 8.60 -4.86
C ARG A 92 6.94 8.19 -3.40
N ILE A 93 6.55 6.96 -3.07
CA ILE A 93 6.69 6.39 -1.72
C ILE A 93 7.96 5.54 -1.57
N GLY A 94 8.88 5.61 -2.54
CA GLY A 94 10.13 4.84 -2.53
C GLY A 94 9.95 3.35 -2.85
N GLY A 95 8.80 2.96 -3.42
CA GLY A 95 8.57 1.60 -3.93
C GLY A 95 9.08 1.39 -5.35
N VAL A 96 8.98 0.16 -5.84
CA VAL A 96 9.34 -0.26 -7.19
C VAL A 96 8.16 -0.97 -7.85
N SER A 97 7.63 -0.42 -8.94
CA SER A 97 6.61 -1.07 -9.75
C SER A 97 7.21 -2.26 -10.50
N LYS A 98 6.63 -3.45 -10.34
CA LYS A 98 6.98 -4.64 -11.14
C LYS A 98 5.72 -5.35 -11.60
N GLN A 99 5.75 -5.90 -12.81
CA GLN A 99 4.74 -6.82 -13.30
C GLN A 99 5.14 -8.25 -12.95
N ILE A 100 4.20 -9.01 -12.38
CA ILE A 100 4.36 -10.44 -12.10
C ILE A 100 3.22 -11.22 -12.73
N LEU A 101 3.46 -12.49 -13.05
CA LEU A 101 2.43 -13.38 -13.56
C LEU A 101 1.55 -13.86 -12.41
N VAL A 102 0.28 -13.49 -12.43
CA VAL A 102 -0.72 -13.89 -11.44
C VAL A 102 -1.64 -14.95 -12.04
N PRO A 103 -1.94 -16.05 -11.32
CA PRO A 103 -2.92 -17.04 -11.74
C PRO A 103 -4.30 -16.44 -12.01
N ILE A 104 -4.91 -16.80 -13.14
CA ILE A 104 -6.29 -16.50 -13.50
C ILE A 104 -6.88 -17.73 -14.19
N ALA A 105 -7.90 -18.34 -13.57
CA ALA A 105 -8.47 -19.60 -14.03
C ALA A 105 -7.38 -20.67 -14.33
N ILE A 106 -7.30 -21.14 -15.57
CA ILE A 106 -6.31 -22.13 -16.05
C ILE A 106 -5.01 -21.52 -16.59
N THR A 107 -4.83 -20.20 -16.51
CA THR A 107 -3.68 -19.48 -17.09
C THR A 107 -3.07 -18.50 -16.08
N VAL A 108 -2.12 -17.69 -16.54
CA VAL A 108 -1.54 -16.55 -15.82
C VAL A 108 -1.66 -15.28 -16.65
N ALA A 109 -1.80 -14.14 -15.99
CA ALA A 109 -1.74 -12.84 -16.63
C ALA A 109 -0.78 -11.91 -15.89
N PRO A 110 -0.06 -11.02 -16.60
CA PRO A 110 0.77 -10.02 -15.96
C PRO A 110 -0.09 -9.03 -15.18
N ARG A 111 0.29 -8.76 -13.92
CA ARG A 111 -0.35 -7.76 -13.06
C ARG A 111 0.72 -6.87 -12.42
N PRO A 112 0.57 -5.54 -12.46
CA PRO A 112 1.49 -4.65 -11.79
C PRO A 112 1.22 -4.62 -10.29
N PHE A 113 2.30 -4.58 -9.50
CA PHE A 113 2.25 -4.34 -8.06
C PHE A 113 3.34 -3.34 -7.68
N CYS A 114 3.09 -2.61 -6.59
CA CYS A 114 4.08 -1.74 -5.99
C CYS A 114 4.86 -2.48 -4.89
N PHE A 115 6.11 -2.82 -5.13
CA PHE A 115 6.92 -3.54 -4.15
C PHE A 115 7.71 -2.58 -3.26
N PRO A 116 7.87 -2.89 -1.96
CA PRO A 116 8.90 -2.28 -1.15
C PRO A 116 10.27 -2.46 -1.82
N LYS A 117 11.09 -1.40 -1.83
CA LYS A 117 12.41 -1.43 -2.48
C LYS A 117 13.30 -2.56 -1.94
N ALA A 118 13.27 -2.83 -0.63
CA ALA A 118 14.02 -3.94 -0.05
C ALA A 118 13.65 -5.32 -0.62
N ILE A 119 12.37 -5.58 -0.92
CA ILE A 119 11.93 -6.81 -1.60
C ILE A 119 12.38 -6.78 -3.07
N ALA A 120 12.21 -5.65 -3.75
CA ALA A 120 12.56 -5.50 -5.15
C ALA A 120 14.06 -5.67 -5.43
N ASP A 121 14.93 -5.20 -4.53
CA ASP A 121 16.38 -5.34 -4.60
C ASP A 121 16.83 -6.78 -4.25
N ASN A 122 15.98 -7.57 -3.58
CA ASN A 122 16.22 -8.98 -3.20
C ASN A 122 15.33 -9.97 -4.00
N TRP A 123 15.04 -9.65 -5.25
CA TRP A 123 14.03 -10.33 -6.07
C TRP A 123 14.24 -11.85 -6.24
N GLU A 124 15.49 -12.29 -6.41
CA GLU A 124 15.83 -13.70 -6.68
C GLU A 124 15.40 -14.67 -5.56
N GLY A 125 15.14 -14.15 -4.36
CA GLY A 125 14.68 -14.94 -3.21
C GLY A 125 13.16 -15.00 -3.03
N TYR A 126 12.39 -14.27 -3.83
CA TYR A 126 11.00 -13.94 -3.49
C TYR A 126 9.93 -14.70 -4.29
N LEU A 127 10.05 -14.82 -5.62
CA LEU A 127 9.07 -15.55 -6.46
C LEU A 127 9.50 -16.99 -6.77
N LYS A 128 10.05 -17.70 -5.79
CA LYS A 128 10.47 -19.11 -5.94
C LYS A 128 9.44 -20.09 -5.41
#